data_AF-A0A974XGK3-F1
#
_entry.id   AF-A0A974XGK3-F1
#
_cell.length_a   1.000
_cell.length_b   1.000
_cell.length_c   1.000
_cell.angle_alpha   90.00
_cell.angle_beta   90.00
_cell.angle_gamma   90.00
#
_symmetry.space_group_name_H-M   'P 1'
#
loop_
_entity.id
_entity.type
_entity.pdbx_description
1 polymer ?
#
loop_
_entity_poly.entity_id
_entity_poly.type
_entity_poly.pdbx_seq_one_letter_code
_entity_poly.pdbx_strand_id
1 'polypeptide(L)'
;MLTITGTGMDSNPVGLAVLDAVEMVGNVTVPMMLIVVGFELPFEFHNMKSILLAVVLRMVMMLALAYLINKFVIQQWLQLDELYTAALYTMFILPPPFVIPLSIIGECEHKNYVLNFVSLHLFVSMIAFPVVMALL
;
A
#
# COMPACT_ATOMS: atom_id res chain seq x y z
N MET A 1 0.54 16.77 13.90
CA MET A 1 0.02 18.12 13.61
C MET A 1 -0.56 18.07 12.20
N LEU A 2 -1.80 17.59 12.06
CA LEU A 2 -2.50 17.47 10.78
C LEU A 2 -3.23 18.80 10.52
N THR A 3 -2.59 19.70 9.79
CA THR A 3 -3.26 20.89 9.25
C THR A 3 -3.89 20.51 7.92
N ILE A 4 -5.08 19.87 7.96
CA ILE A 4 -5.89 19.60 6.77
C ILE A 4 -6.96 20.71 6.67
N THR A 5 -6.56 21.76 5.95
CA THR A 5 -7.34 22.80 5.27
C THR A 5 -8.85 22.90 5.50
N GLY A 6 -9.27 24.02 6.10
CA GLY A 6 -10.61 24.59 5.96
C GLY A 6 -10.92 25.55 7.10
N THR A 7 -10.83 26.86 6.86
CA THR A 7 -10.94 28.00 7.81
C THR A 7 -12.30 28.14 8.54
N GLY A 8 -13.01 27.03 8.80
CA GLY A 8 -14.25 26.98 9.58
C GLY A 8 -14.45 25.69 10.40
N MET A 9 -13.62 24.64 10.23
CA MET A 9 -13.72 23.42 11.05
C MET A 9 -12.90 23.52 12.35
N ASP A 10 -11.79 24.25 12.32
CA ASP A 10 -10.93 24.50 13.49
C ASP A 10 -11.59 25.43 14.54
N SER A 11 -12.62 26.17 14.12
CA SER A 11 -13.38 27.09 14.98
C SER A 11 -14.67 26.49 15.56
N ASN A 12 -15.15 25.35 15.03
CA ASN A 12 -16.40 24.74 15.46
C ASN A 12 -16.12 23.51 16.35
N PRO A 13 -16.53 23.51 17.63
CA PRO A 13 -16.27 22.40 18.55
C PRO A 13 -16.82 21.05 18.05
N VAL A 14 -17.87 21.06 17.20
CA VAL A 14 -18.39 19.84 16.57
C VAL A 14 -17.42 19.27 15.53
N GLY A 15 -16.75 20.12 14.75
CA GLY A 15 -15.79 19.69 13.73
C GLY A 15 -14.57 19.02 14.36
N LEU A 16 -14.04 19.62 15.43
CA LEU A 16 -12.95 19.05 16.23
C LEU A 16 -13.34 17.70 16.86
N ALA A 17 -14.54 17.60 17.45
CA ALA A 17 -15.02 16.34 18.02
C ALA A 17 -15.13 15.21 16.98
N VAL A 18 -15.53 15.53 15.74
CA VAL A 18 -15.58 14.53 14.65
C VAL A 18 -14.19 14.12 14.19
N LEU A 19 -13.26 15.09 14.07
CA LEU A 19 -11.86 14.81 13.72
C LEU A 19 -11.20 13.92 14.77
N ASP A 20 -11.37 14.24 16.05
CA ASP A 20 -10.87 13.42 17.16
C ASP A 20 -11.46 12.01 17.12
N ALA A 21 -12.77 11.88 16.85
CA ALA A 21 -13.40 10.56 16.72
C ALA A 21 -12.81 9.76 15.55
N VAL A 22 -12.57 10.39 14.40
CA VAL A 22 -11.94 9.74 13.24
C VAL A 22 -10.51 9.35 13.54
N GLU A 23 -9.74 10.19 14.23
CA GLU A 23 -8.37 9.88 14.64
C GLU A 23 -8.32 8.71 15.63
N MET A 24 -9.24 8.68 16.61
CA MET A 24 -9.37 7.56 17.54
C MET A 24 -9.66 6.26 16.80
N VAL A 25 -10.61 6.27 15.85
CA VAL A 25 -10.93 5.09 15.04
C VAL A 25 -9.74 4.68 14.18
N GLY A 26 -9.06 5.63 13.53
CA GLY A 26 -7.87 5.39 12.72
C GLY A 26 -6.75 4.72 13.52
N ASN A 27 -6.46 5.23 14.72
CA ASN A 27 -5.41 4.72 15.60
C ASN A 27 -5.67 3.29 16.08
N VAL A 28 -6.94 2.87 16.19
CA VAL A 28 -7.31 1.49 16.55
C VAL A 28 -7.40 0.58 15.31
N THR A 29 -7.83 1.12 14.17
CA THR A 29 -8.05 0.34 12.94
C THR A 29 -6.74 -0.16 12.34
N VAL A 30 -5.68 0.65 12.35
CA VAL A 30 -4.37 0.26 11.81
C VAL A 30 -3.80 -0.98 12.50
N PRO A 31 -3.62 -1.04 13.84
CA PRO A 31 -3.10 -2.23 14.50
C PRO A 31 -4.04 -3.44 14.35
N MET A 32 -5.35 -3.23 14.34
CA MET A 32 -6.32 -4.31 14.11
C MET A 32 -6.17 -4.91 12.70
N MET A 33 -6.03 -4.07 11.67
CA MET A 33 -5.78 -4.51 10.29
C MET A 33 -4.45 -5.26 10.17
N LEU A 34 -3.40 -4.80 10.86
CA LEU A 34 -2.11 -5.51 10.89
C LEU A 34 -2.23 -6.90 11.51
N ILE A 35 -3.02 -7.06 12.58
CA ILE A 35 -3.28 -8.36 13.21
C ILE A 35 -4.06 -9.28 12.26
N VAL A 36 -5.14 -8.79 11.65
CA VAL A 36 -5.99 -9.57 10.73
C VAL A 36 -5.16 -10.04 9.53
N VAL A 37 -4.47 -9.11 8.86
CA VAL A 37 -3.63 -9.44 7.71
C VAL A 37 -2.54 -10.43 8.13
N GLY A 38 -1.89 -10.21 9.28
CA GLY A 38 -0.84 -11.10 9.78
C GLY A 38 -1.32 -12.50 10.13
N PHE A 39 -2.55 -12.66 10.64
CA PHE A 39 -3.15 -13.96 10.95
C PHE A 39 -3.44 -14.77 9.68
N GLU A 40 -3.80 -14.09 8.59
CA GLU A 40 -4.12 -14.75 7.32
C GLU A 40 -2.91 -15.05 6.44
N LEU A 41 -1.68 -14.76 6.88
CA LEU A 41 -0.47 -15.11 6.13
C LEU A 41 -0.05 -16.57 6.42
N PRO A 42 -0.32 -17.55 5.54
CA PRO A 42 0.34 -18.84 5.62
C PRO A 42 1.83 -18.65 5.33
N PHE A 43 2.70 -19.04 6.25
CA PHE A 43 4.14 -19.14 5.99
C PHE A 43 4.44 -20.50 5.36
N GLU A 44 3.86 -20.78 4.20
CA GLU A 44 4.13 -22.01 3.47
C GLU A 44 5.17 -21.76 2.38
N PHE A 45 6.40 -22.20 2.63
CA PHE A 45 7.55 -22.01 1.73
C PHE A 45 7.53 -22.91 0.49
N HIS A 46 6.39 -23.53 0.15
CA HIS A 46 6.27 -24.39 -1.02
C HIS A 46 6.34 -23.54 -2.30
N ASN A 47 7.25 -23.87 -3.22
CA ASN A 47 7.49 -23.12 -4.47
C ASN A 47 7.85 -21.63 -4.31
N MET A 48 8.48 -21.26 -3.19
CA MET A 48 8.84 -19.86 -2.86
C MET A 48 9.60 -19.12 -3.97
N LYS A 49 10.49 -19.81 -4.72
CA LYS A 49 11.26 -19.18 -5.82
C LYS A 49 10.37 -18.69 -6.97
N SER A 50 9.34 -19.46 -7.32
CA SER A 50 8.42 -19.10 -8.42
C SER A 50 7.58 -17.88 -8.03
N ILE A 51 7.07 -17.88 -6.79
CA ILE A 51 6.29 -16.78 -6.24
C ILE A 51 7.16 -15.52 -6.08
N LEU A 52 8.39 -15.65 -5.57
CA LEU A 52 9.34 -14.55 -5.46
C LEU A 52 9.61 -13.90 -6.82
N LEU A 53 9.84 -14.70 -7.85
CA LEU A 53 10.05 -14.19 -9.19
C LEU A 53 8.82 -13.43 -9.70
N ALA A 54 7.61 -13.95 -9.47
CA ALA A 54 6.37 -13.25 -9.83
C ALA A 54 6.20 -11.92 -9.08
N VAL A 55 6.52 -11.87 -7.78
CA VAL A 55 6.47 -10.66 -6.95
C VAL A 55 7.46 -9.60 -7.47
N VAL A 56 8.72 -10.00 -7.68
CA VAL A 56 9.75 -9.09 -8.18
C VAL A 56 9.41 -8.59 -9.59
N LEU A 57 8.95 -9.47 -10.48
CA LEU A 57 8.55 -9.09 -11.83
C LEU A 57 7.40 -8.06 -11.80
N ARG A 58 6.37 -8.32 -11.00
CA ARG A 58 5.27 -7.36 -10.79
C ARG A 58 5.79 -6.03 -10.28
N MET A 59 6.67 -6.03 -9.29
CA MET A 59 7.16 -4.81 -8.68
C MET A 59 8.04 -3.99 -9.65
N VAL A 60 8.91 -4.64 -10.40
CA VAL A 60 9.71 -3.99 -11.45
C VAL A 60 8.81 -3.40 -12.53
N MET A 61 7.78 -4.12 -12.97
CA MET A 61 6.82 -3.63 -13.95
C MET A 61 6.05 -2.41 -13.44
N MET A 62 5.59 -2.44 -12.18
CA MET A 62 4.89 -1.33 -11.54
C MET A 62 5.80 -0.10 -11.37
N LEU A 63 7.06 -0.28 -10.99
CA LEU A 63 8.03 0.81 -10.88
C LEU A 63 8.42 1.39 -12.25
N ALA A 64 8.59 0.56 -13.27
CA ALA A 64 8.84 1.01 -14.63
C ALA A 64 7.66 1.83 -15.16
N LEU A 65 6.43 1.39 -14.88
CA LEU A 65 5.22 2.13 -15.24
C LEU A 65 5.11 3.45 -14.46
N ALA A 66 5.40 3.46 -13.16
CA ALA A 66 5.43 4.66 -12.34
C ALA A 66 6.45 5.69 -12.87
N TYR A 67 7.63 5.24 -13.27
CA TYR A 67 8.65 6.11 -13.90
C TYR A 67 8.14 6.73 -15.21
N LEU A 68 7.49 5.92 -16.05
CA LEU A 68 6.93 6.39 -17.30
C LEU A 68 5.82 7.43 -17.06
N ILE A 69 4.89 7.15 -16.14
CA ILE A 69 3.82 8.08 -15.77
C ILE A 69 4.40 9.35 -15.16
N ASN A 70 5.40 9.25 -14.29
CA ASN A 70 6.04 10.40 -13.68
C ASN A 70 6.63 11.34 -14.76
N LYS A 71 7.41 10.79 -15.68
CA LYS A 71 8.06 11.57 -16.72
C LYS A 71 7.07 12.20 -17.69
N PHE A 72 6.10 11.44 -18.18
CA PHE A 72 5.16 11.90 -19.22
C PHE A 72 3.99 12.72 -18.65
N VAL A 73 3.43 12.31 -17.51
CA VAL A 73 2.22 12.93 -16.95
C VAL A 73 2.57 13.98 -15.90
N ILE A 74 3.27 13.60 -14.83
CA ILE A 74 3.53 14.48 -13.67
C ILE A 74 4.45 15.64 -14.08
N GLN A 75 5.59 15.35 -14.71
CA GLN A 75 6.58 16.38 -15.06
C GLN A 75 6.24 17.13 -16.34
N GLN A 76 5.91 16.41 -17.42
CA GLN A 76 5.76 17.05 -18.73
C GLN A 76 4.38 17.66 -18.99
N TRP A 77 3.29 16.98 -18.60
CA TRP A 77 1.94 17.51 -18.80
C TRP A 77 1.46 18.40 -17.67
N LEU A 78 1.71 18.02 -16.41
CA LEU A 78 1.11 18.65 -15.24
C LEU A 78 2.07 19.56 -14.44
N GLN A 79 3.38 19.45 -14.67
CA GLN A 79 4.44 20.22 -13.98
C GLN A 79 4.27 20.25 -12.45
N LEU A 80 3.96 19.10 -11.87
CA LEU A 80 3.69 18.96 -10.44
C LEU A 80 4.98 18.80 -9.62
N ASP A 81 4.87 19.19 -8.37
CA ASP A 81 5.96 19.15 -7.39
C ASP A 81 6.37 17.72 -7.00
N GLU A 82 7.54 17.57 -6.38
CA GLU A 82 8.14 16.28 -6.00
C GLU A 82 7.24 15.45 -5.07
N LEU A 83 6.36 16.10 -4.29
CA LEU A 83 5.37 15.43 -3.45
C LEU A 83 4.46 14.47 -4.26
N TYR A 84 4.07 14.87 -5.47
CA TYR A 84 3.21 14.04 -6.33
C TYR A 84 3.99 12.86 -6.92
N THR A 85 5.28 13.05 -7.17
CA THR A 85 6.17 11.96 -7.55
C THR A 85 6.25 10.94 -6.43
N ALA A 86 6.54 11.38 -5.20
CA ALA A 86 6.57 10.50 -4.02
C ALA A 86 5.24 9.76 -3.81
N ALA A 87 4.10 10.43 -3.98
CA ALA A 87 2.78 9.82 -3.85
C ALA A 87 2.54 8.72 -4.91
N LEU A 88 2.93 8.98 -6.17
CA LEU A 88 2.83 8.01 -7.26
C LEU A 88 3.68 6.76 -6.95
N TYR A 89 4.96 6.94 -6.63
CA TYR A 89 5.84 5.81 -6.31
C TYR A 89 5.36 5.03 -5.08
N THR A 90 4.88 5.73 -4.04
CA THR A 90 4.27 5.09 -2.86
C THR A 90 3.12 4.18 -3.26
N MET A 91 2.17 4.68 -4.07
CA MET A 91 1.02 3.91 -4.53
C MET A 91 1.41 2.65 -5.30
N PHE A 92 2.42 2.73 -6.18
CA PHE A 92 2.86 1.60 -7.01
C PHE A 92 3.75 0.59 -6.28
N ILE A 93 4.43 0.98 -5.19
CA ILE A 93 5.22 0.07 -4.34
C ILE A 93 4.34 -0.75 -3.40
N LEU A 94 3.22 -0.18 -2.97
CA LEU A 94 2.33 -0.82 -2.01
C LEU A 94 1.91 -2.23 -2.49
N PRO A 95 1.74 -3.17 -1.55
CA PRO A 95 1.36 -4.53 -1.87
C PRO A 95 -0.05 -4.59 -2.46
N PRO A 96 -0.37 -5.68 -3.20
CA PRO A 96 -1.72 -5.93 -3.68
C PRO A 96 -2.74 -5.90 -2.52
N PRO A 97 -3.97 -5.45 -2.77
CA PRO A 97 -4.99 -5.37 -1.74
C PRO A 97 -5.31 -6.76 -1.19
N PHE A 98 -5.34 -6.86 0.13
CA PHE A 98 -5.65 -8.10 0.86
C PHE A 98 -7.10 -8.59 0.64
N VAL A 99 -7.97 -7.77 0.05
CA VAL A 99 -9.33 -8.16 -0.36
C VAL A 99 -9.34 -9.30 -1.38
N ILE A 100 -8.27 -9.45 -2.18
CA ILE A 100 -8.20 -10.49 -3.22
C ILE A 100 -8.31 -11.90 -2.63
N PRO A 101 -7.43 -12.37 -1.72
CA PRO A 101 -7.57 -13.70 -1.13
C PRO A 101 -8.86 -13.88 -0.31
N LEU A 102 -9.37 -12.82 0.34
CA LEU A 102 -10.65 -12.84 1.05
C LEU A 102 -11.84 -13.11 0.14
N SER A 103 -11.78 -12.63 -1.10
CA SER A 103 -12.86 -12.82 -2.08
C SER A 103 -12.94 -14.23 -2.67
N ILE A 104 -11.93 -15.08 -2.44
CA ILE A 104 -11.89 -16.45 -2.95
C ILE A 104 -12.70 -17.35 -2.01
N ILE A 105 -13.85 -17.82 -2.49
CA ILE A 105 -14.75 -18.72 -1.76
C ILE A 105 -14.28 -20.17 -1.97
N GLY A 106 -13.98 -20.86 -0.85
CA GLY A 106 -13.58 -22.28 -0.84
C GLY A 106 -12.08 -22.50 -0.56
N GLU A 107 -11.74 -23.72 -0.11
CA GLU A 107 -10.35 -24.17 0.04
C GLU A 107 -9.88 -24.82 -1.25
N CYS A 108 -9.16 -24.04 -2.06
CA CYS A 108 -8.50 -24.51 -3.27
C CYS A 108 -7.00 -24.27 -3.14
N GLU A 109 -6.18 -25.14 -3.72
CA GLU A 109 -4.71 -25.00 -3.74
C GLU A 109 -4.26 -23.61 -4.26
N HIS A 110 -5.03 -23.03 -5.18
CA HIS A 110 -4.81 -21.68 -5.71
C HIS A 110 -4.95 -20.56 -4.66
N LYS A 111 -5.76 -20.76 -3.61
CA LYS A 111 -5.91 -19.77 -2.53
C LYS A 111 -4.61 -19.63 -1.73
N ASN A 112 -3.96 -20.75 -1.40
CA ASN A 112 -2.67 -20.75 -0.70
C ASN A 112 -1.58 -20.09 -1.56
N TYR A 113 -1.60 -20.29 -2.88
CA TYR A 113 -0.69 -19.59 -3.79
C TYR A 113 -0.89 -18.06 -3.75
N VAL A 114 -2.14 -17.59 -3.81
CA VAL A 114 -2.45 -16.15 -3.76
C VAL A 114 -2.08 -15.55 -2.40
N LEU A 115 -2.36 -16.25 -1.30
CA LEU A 115 -1.98 -15.83 0.04
C LEU A 115 -0.46 -15.73 0.21
N ASN A 116 0.29 -16.75 -0.24
CA ASN A 116 1.75 -16.72 -0.24
C ASN A 116 2.31 -15.59 -1.11
N PHE A 117 1.69 -15.32 -2.27
CA PHE A 117 2.06 -14.20 -3.12
C PHE A 117 1.87 -12.85 -2.43
N VAL A 118 0.71 -12.61 -1.81
CA VAL A 118 0.42 -11.37 -1.08
C VAL A 118 1.36 -11.21 0.11
N SER A 119 1.57 -12.27 0.89
CA SER A 119 2.49 -12.30 2.02
C SER A 119 3.91 -11.92 1.61
N LEU A 120 4.44 -12.57 0.58
CA LEU A 120 5.79 -12.30 0.10
C LEU A 120 5.92 -10.88 -0.47
N HIS A 121 4.88 -10.40 -1.16
CA HIS A 121 4.86 -9.02 -1.66
C HIS A 121 4.80 -7.98 -0.54
N LEU A 122 4.13 -8.27 0.58
CA LEU A 122 4.16 -7.42 1.79
C LEU A 122 5.59 -7.28 2.31
N PHE A 123 6.31 -8.39 2.48
CA PHE A 123 7.71 -8.38 2.93
C PHE A 123 8.64 -7.64 1.96
N VAL A 124 8.51 -7.92 0.65
CA VAL A 124 9.34 -7.26 -0.37
C VAL A 124 9.03 -5.76 -0.42
N SER A 125 7.75 -5.38 -0.37
CA SER A 125 7.31 -3.97 -0.37
C SER A 125 7.80 -3.22 0.87
N MET A 126 7.78 -3.85 2.06
CA MET A 126 8.27 -3.27 3.30
C MET A 126 9.76 -2.87 3.21
N ILE A 127 10.58 -3.69 2.54
CA ILE A 127 12.01 -3.40 2.33
C ILE A 127 12.18 -2.41 1.17
N ALA A 128 11.41 -2.56 0.10
CA ALA A 128 11.58 -1.76 -1.10
C ALA A 128 11.14 -0.31 -0.93
N PHE A 129 10.11 -0.06 -0.13
CA PHE A 129 9.59 1.29 0.11
C PHE A 129 10.69 2.27 0.57
N PRO A 130 11.42 2.03 1.68
CA PRO A 130 12.49 2.93 2.10
C PRO A 130 13.63 3.00 1.09
N VAL A 131 13.93 1.93 0.35
CA VAL A 131 14.99 1.91 -0.67
C VAL A 131 14.65 2.82 -1.84
N VAL A 132 13.43 2.74 -2.36
CA VAL A 132 13.00 3.60 -3.47
C VAL A 132 12.85 5.05 -3.01
N MET A 133 12.28 5.27 -1.82
CA MET A 133 12.14 6.61 -1.26
C MET A 133 13.48 7.29 -0.97
N ALA A 134 14.54 6.53 -0.65
CA ALA A 134 15.88 7.07 -0.49
C ALA A 134 16.60 7.38 -1.82
N LEU A 135 16.14 6.79 -2.92
CA LEU A 135 16.70 6.99 -4.27
C LEU A 135 16.05 8.18 -5.00
N LEU A 136 14.85 8.56 -4.56
CA LEU A 136 14.00 9.60 -5.15
C LEU A 136 14.44 10.98 -4.63
#